data_AF-A0A0T6XHT5-F1
#
_entry.id   AF-A0A0T6XHT5-F1
#
_cell.length_a   1.000
_cell.length_b   1.000
_cell.length_c   1.000
_cell.angle_alpha   90.00
_cell.angle_beta   90.00
_cell.angle_gamma   90.00
#
_symmetry.space_group_name_H-M   'P 1'
#
loop_
_entity.id
_entity.type
_entity.pdbx_description
1 polymer ?
#
loop_
_entity_poly.entity_id
_entity_poly.type
_entity_poly.pdbx_seq_one_letter_code
_entity_poly.pdbx_strand_id
1 'polypeptide(L)'
;MSAFELATGQLCREYELAQLGEPGLVSVACRKASTWQTRLAVAKPEGGDGYAPASSLETVDAFLTSIGAGQPLDAEAEKKALAGWK
;
A
#
# COMPACT_ATOMS: atom_id res chain seq x y z
N MET A 1 3.42 3.49 -5.73
CA MET A 1 2.97 2.09 -5.68
C MET A 1 4.17 1.25 -5.32
N SER A 2 4.18 0.76 -4.08
CA SER A 2 5.32 0.06 -3.48
C SER A 2 4.84 -1.28 -2.94
N ALA A 3 5.67 -2.31 -3.01
CA ALA A 3 5.40 -3.60 -2.39
C ALA A 3 6.32 -3.82 -1.18
N PHE A 4 5.82 -4.53 -0.20
CA PHE A 4 6.50 -4.79 1.07
C PHE A 4 6.27 -6.25 1.46
N GLU A 5 7.31 -6.91 1.97
CA GLU A 5 7.16 -8.21 2.61
C GLU A 5 7.02 -8.03 4.12
N LEU A 6 6.01 -8.66 4.71
CA LEU A 6 5.87 -8.74 6.16
C LEU A 6 6.83 -9.79 6.71
N ALA A 7 7.18 -9.66 7.99
CA ALA A 7 7.90 -10.69 8.73
C ALA A 7 7.22 -12.08 8.69
N THR A 8 5.90 -12.13 8.45
CA THR A 8 5.12 -13.36 8.29
C THR A 8 5.22 -14.00 6.90
N GLY A 9 5.99 -13.40 5.97
CA GLY A 9 6.10 -13.84 4.57
C GLY A 9 4.90 -13.44 3.70
N GLN A 10 4.00 -12.58 4.20
CA GLN A 10 2.90 -12.04 3.41
C GLN A 10 3.37 -10.83 2.59
N LEU A 11 2.94 -10.77 1.32
CA LEU A 11 3.19 -9.63 0.45
C LEU A 11 2.10 -8.56 0.64
N CYS A 12 2.45 -7.35 1.04
CA CYS A 12 1.56 -6.20 1.08
C CYS A 12 1.94 -5.19 0.00
N ARG A 13 0.94 -4.51 -0.57
CA ARG A 13 1.14 -3.48 -1.58
C ARG A 13 0.37 -2.22 -1.20
N GLU A 14 1.10 -1.13 -1.26
CA GLU A 14 0.56 0.23 -1.25
C GLU A 14 0.10 0.60 -2.66
N TYR A 15 -1.10 1.13 -2.76
CA TYR A 15 -1.61 1.68 -3.99
C TYR A 15 -2.51 2.89 -3.73
N GLU A 16 -2.51 3.79 -4.71
CA GLU A 16 -3.38 4.95 -4.73
C GLU A 16 -4.54 4.67 -5.68
N LEU A 17 -5.75 4.97 -5.23
CA LEU A 17 -6.95 4.97 -6.05
C LEU A 17 -7.36 6.42 -6.27
N ALA A 18 -7.40 6.84 -7.53
CA ALA A 18 -8.02 8.09 -7.92
C ALA A 18 -9.33 7.76 -8.63
N GLN A 19 -10.45 8.27 -8.11
CA GLN A 19 -11.77 8.07 -8.71
C GLN A 19 -12.40 9.43 -9.00
N LEU A 20 -12.97 9.59 -10.18
CA LEU A 20 -13.60 10.85 -10.60
C LEU A 20 -14.78 11.17 -9.67
N GLY A 21 -14.74 12.32 -9.00
CA GLY A 21 -15.78 12.79 -8.10
C GLY A 21 -15.72 12.24 -6.67
N GLU A 22 -14.68 11.46 -6.32
CA GLU A 22 -14.40 11.06 -4.94
C GLU A 22 -12.99 11.47 -4.51
N PRO A 23 -12.75 11.71 -3.21
CA PRO A 23 -11.40 11.93 -2.70
C PRO A 23 -10.51 10.76 -3.06
N GLY A 24 -9.29 11.06 -3.55
CA GLY A 24 -8.30 10.02 -3.80
C GLY A 24 -8.03 9.21 -2.53
N LEU A 25 -7.73 7.93 -2.64
CA LEU A 25 -7.46 7.06 -1.51
C LEU A 25 -6.05 6.50 -1.61
N VAL A 26 -5.33 6.45 -0.48
CA VAL A 26 -4.15 5.58 -0.35
C VAL A 26 -4.55 4.36 0.43
N SER A 27 -4.31 3.17 -0.11
CA SER A 27 -4.71 1.91 0.48
C SER A 27 -3.55 0.93 0.54
N VAL A 28 -3.56 0.06 1.54
CA VAL A 28 -2.65 -1.07 1.67
C VAL A 28 -3.46 -2.35 1.58
N ALA A 29 -3.18 -3.17 0.57
CA ALA A 29 -3.72 -4.52 0.47
C ALA A 29 -2.62 -5.54 0.75
N CYS A 30 -2.90 -6.47 1.65
CA CYS A 30 -2.03 -7.59 1.91
C CYS A 30 -2.60 -8.84 1.27
N ARG A 31 -1.71 -9.58 0.64
CA ARG A 31 -2.01 -10.86 0.05
C ARG A 31 -2.08 -11.94 1.13
N LYS A 32 -3.19 -12.67 1.15
CA LYS A 32 -3.36 -13.86 1.98
C LYS A 32 -3.74 -15.02 1.07
N ALA A 33 -2.89 -16.05 1.03
CA ALA A 33 -2.98 -17.16 0.09
C ALA A 33 -3.12 -16.66 -1.35
N SER A 34 -4.33 -16.69 -1.92
CA SER A 34 -4.61 -16.30 -3.30
C SER A 34 -5.47 -15.05 -3.47
N THR A 35 -5.80 -14.38 -2.37
CA THR A 35 -6.67 -13.19 -2.37
C THR A 35 -5.95 -11.98 -1.82
N TRP A 36 -6.18 -10.84 -2.48
CA TRP A 36 -5.81 -9.54 -1.93
C TRP A 36 -6.86 -9.09 -0.93
N GLN A 37 -6.42 -8.70 0.26
CA GLN A 37 -7.29 -8.18 1.30
C GLN A 37 -6.82 -6.78 1.66
N THR A 38 -7.65 -5.78 1.39
CA THR A 38 -7.41 -4.39 1.84
C THR A 38 -7.42 -4.38 3.36
N ARG A 39 -6.31 -3.93 3.96
CA ARG A 39 -6.16 -3.82 5.43
C ARG A 39 -6.19 -2.38 5.91
N LEU A 40 -5.87 -1.44 5.03
CA LEU A 40 -5.93 0.00 5.29
C LEU A 40 -6.45 0.70 4.05
N ALA A 41 -7.34 1.68 4.25
CA ALA A 41 -7.74 2.65 3.23
C ALA A 41 -7.86 4.01 3.91
N VAL A 42 -7.08 4.97 3.46
CA VAL A 42 -7.05 6.35 3.98
C VAL A 42 -7.46 7.27 2.86
N ALA A 43 -8.52 8.04 3.07
CA ALA A 43 -8.91 9.08 2.15
C ALA A 43 -7.86 10.20 2.19
N LYS A 44 -7.32 10.53 1.02
CA LYS A 44 -6.54 11.76 0.81
C LYS A 44 -7.57 12.88 0.81
N PRO A 45 -7.52 13.81 1.78
CA PRO A 45 -8.40 14.97 1.72
C PRO A 45 -8.13 15.71 0.40
N GLU A 46 -9.20 16.14 -0.26
CA GLU A 46 -9.10 16.96 -1.47
C GLU A 46 -8.42 18.27 -1.09
N GLY A 47 -7.12 18.36 -1.38
CA GLY A 47 -6.38 19.60 -1.25
C GLY A 47 -6.92 20.60 -2.25
N GLY A 48 -7.59 21.64 -1.78
CA GLY A 48 -7.77 22.83 -2.59
C GLY A 48 -6.42 23.26 -3.15
N ASP A 49 -6.34 23.46 -4.47
CA ASP A 49 -5.13 23.90 -5.18
C ASP A 49 -3.86 23.08 -4.89
N GLY A 50 -3.88 21.78 -5.23
CA GLY A 50 -2.66 21.01 -5.52
C GLY A 50 -1.81 20.55 -4.33
N TYR A 51 -2.23 20.83 -3.09
CA TYR A 51 -1.54 20.34 -1.89
C TYR A 51 -2.29 19.17 -1.22
N ALA A 52 -1.87 17.93 -1.50
CA ALA A 52 -2.33 16.77 -0.73
C ALA A 52 -1.43 16.60 0.52
N PRO A 53 -1.97 16.67 1.75
CA PRO A 53 -1.15 16.55 2.95
C PRO A 53 -0.46 15.19 3.01
N ALA A 54 0.82 15.20 3.37
CA ALA A 54 1.64 14.00 3.57
C ALA A 54 1.08 13.07 4.66
N SER A 55 0.18 13.57 5.52
CA SER A 55 -0.42 12.82 6.64
C SER A 55 -1.09 11.51 6.22
N SER A 56 -1.61 11.41 4.98
CA SER A 56 -2.13 10.13 4.47
C SER A 56 -1.02 9.11 4.22
N LEU A 57 0.13 9.55 3.71
CA LEU A 57 1.32 8.71 3.50
C LEU A 57 2.00 8.38 4.83
N GLU A 58 2.08 9.32 5.76
CA GLU A 58 2.59 9.08 7.12
C GLU A 58 1.74 8.03 7.86
N THR A 59 0.41 8.06 7.68
CA THR A 59 -0.48 7.04 8.25
C THR A 59 -0.21 5.66 7.65
N VAL A 60 0.04 5.59 6.34
CA VAL A 60 0.38 4.35 5.65
C VAL A 60 1.73 3.81 6.11
N ASP A 61 2.74 4.66 6.23
CA ASP A 61 4.07 4.31 6.73
C ASP A 61 4.01 3.78 8.18
N ALA A 62 3.28 4.48 9.06
CA ALA A 62 3.06 4.05 10.43
C ALA A 62 2.32 2.70 10.50
N PHE A 63 1.33 2.48 9.63
CA PHE A 63 0.62 1.21 9.55
C PHE A 63 1.52 0.07 9.07
N LEU A 64 2.31 0.29 8.01
CA LEU A 64 3.28 -0.67 7.48
C LEU A 64 4.30 -1.06 8.56
N THR A 65 4.83 -0.06 9.28
CA THR A 65 5.71 -0.29 10.43
C THR A 65 5.02 -1.11 11.52
N SER A 66 3.76 -0.80 11.85
CA SER A 66 2.99 -1.52 12.87
C SER A 66 2.71 -2.98 12.52
N ILE A 67 2.58 -3.32 11.23
CA ILE A 67 2.38 -4.71 10.79
C ILE A 67 3.70 -5.44 10.52
N GLY A 68 4.84 -4.80 10.80
CA GLY A 68 6.17 -5.35 10.58
C GLY A 68 6.50 -5.53 9.10
N ALA A 69 6.04 -4.61 8.26
CA ALA A 69 6.47 -4.53 6.88
C ALA A 69 7.96 -4.17 6.83
N GLY A 70 8.71 -4.89 6.00
CA GLY A 70 10.11 -4.58 5.71
C GLY A 70 10.25 -3.35 4.84
N GLN A 71 11.46 -3.15 4.31
CA GLN A 71 11.73 -2.09 3.35
C GLN A 71 10.93 -2.31 2.05
N PRO A 72 10.61 -1.22 1.32
CA PRO A 72 9.99 -1.34 0.01
C PRO A 72 10.84 -2.20 -0.91
N LEU A 73 10.20 -3.17 -1.57
CA LEU A 73 10.81 -4.04 -2.55
C LEU A 73 11.15 -3.26 -3.81
N ASP A 74 12.35 -3.48 -4.33
CA ASP A 74 12.70 -3.08 -5.70
C ASP A 74 11.86 -3.83 -6.73
N ALA A 75 11.76 -3.27 -7.94
CA ALA A 75 10.91 -3.78 -9.00
C ALA A 75 11.19 -5.26 -9.38
N GLU A 76 12.44 -5.71 -9.33
CA GLU A 76 12.78 -7.12 -9.59
C GLU A 76 12.36 -8.05 -8.44
N ALA A 77 12.55 -7.62 -7.20
CA ALA A 77 12.14 -8.37 -6.02
C ALA A 77 10.61 -8.48 -5.95
N GLU A 78 9.89 -7.40 -6.28
CA GLU A 78 8.42 -7.40 -6.41
C GLU A 78 7.98 -8.43 -7.47
N LYS A 79 8.56 -8.39 -8.68
CA LYS A 79 8.23 -9.35 -9.74
C LYS A 79 8.47 -10.78 -9.28
N LYS A 80 9.56 -11.06 -8.57
CA LYS A 80 9.87 -12.41 -8.05
C LYS A 80 8.87 -12.85 -6.98
N ALA A 81 8.52 -11.98 -6.04
CA ALA A 81 7.51 -12.26 -5.02
C ALA A 81 6.12 -12.50 -5.64
N LEU A 82 5.80 -11.81 -6.73
CA LEU A 82 4.58 -12.01 -7.50
C LEU A 82 4.61 -13.28 -8.37
N ALA A 83 5.77 -13.64 -8.93
CA ALA A 83 5.94 -14.78 -9.85
C ALA A 83 6.20 -16.12 -9.15
N GLY A 84 6.80 -16.11 -7.94
CA GLY A 84 6.98 -17.29 -7.10
C GLY A 84 5.66 -17.84 -6.53
N TRP A 85 4.55 -17.17 -6.82
CA TRP A 85 3.21 -17.55 -6.45
C TRP A 85 2.49 -18.11 -7.69
N LYS A 86 2.41 -19.45 -7.77
CA LYS A 86 1.63 -20.21 -8.75
C LYS A 86 0.59 -21.06 -8.05
#